data_AF-A0AAN0IIJ9-F1
#
_entry.id   AF-A0AAN0IIJ9-F1
#
_cell.length_a   1.000
_cell.length_b   1.000
_cell.length_c   1.000
_cell.angle_alpha   90.00
_cell.angle_beta   90.00
_cell.angle_gamma   90.00
#
_symmetry.space_group_name_H-M   'P 1'
#
loop_
_entity.id
_entity.type
_entity.pdbx_description
1 polymer ?
#
loop_
_entity_poly.entity_id
_entity_poly.type
_entity_poly.pdbx_seq_one_letter_code
_entity_poly.pdbx_strand_id
1 'polypeptide(L)'
;TIGIVSETTTEGHSYIAASYVKYIESAGARVVPIINNITQDELKDLFGSINGVLFPGGGSSLVESAYLEVAKTIFELAKQANDEGDYFPLWGTCLGFQLLCVLQSGTNHILSSFDSEDYSIPLNFTDAANASRLFSMYTPEGMDWLSSEPITMNNHQYGVSPDSFKSMSSLTEFYTVLSTNFDRKGSEFISSIEAIHYPFYGVQWHPEKNIFEWTTAESINHSYHAVSIAQTAANFLVSEARKNEHHFTSEEKEMDSLIYNYEPTYTGKVSHSFEQEYEF
;
A
#
# COMPACT_ATOMS: atom_id res chain seq x y z
N THR A 1 -15.43 5.36 0.43
CA THR A 1 -14.91 4.64 1.60
C THR A 1 -13.87 3.64 1.13
N ILE A 2 -12.68 3.60 1.73
CA ILE A 2 -11.61 2.67 1.33
C ILE A 2 -11.36 1.69 2.48
N GLY A 3 -11.20 0.42 2.14
CA GLY A 3 -10.82 -0.62 3.11
C GLY A 3 -9.32 -0.67 3.37
N ILE A 4 -8.90 -0.93 4.60
CA ILE A 4 -7.50 -1.24 4.94
C ILE A 4 -7.44 -2.65 5.54
N VAL A 5 -6.64 -3.54 4.96
CA VAL A 5 -6.49 -4.90 5.50
C VAL A 5 -5.61 -4.87 6.75
N SER A 6 -6.09 -5.45 7.85
CA SER A 6 -5.31 -5.56 9.09
C SER A 6 -4.18 -6.58 8.96
N GLU A 7 -3.00 -6.23 9.46
CA GLU A 7 -1.86 -7.14 9.59
C GLU A 7 -2.10 -8.17 10.71
N THR A 8 -1.43 -9.33 10.64
CA THR A 8 -1.43 -10.32 11.72
C THR A 8 -0.20 -10.12 12.61
N THR A 9 -0.41 -10.00 13.93
CA THR A 9 0.69 -9.98 14.91
C THR A 9 1.23 -11.40 15.14
N THR A 10 2.43 -11.50 15.72
CA THR A 10 3.01 -12.80 16.11
C THR A 10 2.19 -13.54 17.15
N GLU A 11 1.34 -12.84 17.89
CA GLU A 11 0.46 -13.38 18.94
C GLU A 11 -0.92 -13.81 18.40
N GLY A 12 -1.16 -13.61 17.09
CA GLY A 12 -2.40 -13.98 16.42
C GLY A 12 -3.52 -12.93 16.52
N HIS A 13 -3.22 -11.75 17.07
CA HIS A 13 -4.09 -10.58 17.02
C HIS A 13 -3.95 -9.86 15.67
N SER A 14 -4.84 -8.93 15.37
CA SER A 14 -4.73 -8.12 14.16
C SER A 14 -4.63 -6.63 14.47
N TYR A 15 -3.92 -5.89 13.63
CA TYR A 15 -3.75 -4.46 13.83
C TYR A 15 -3.68 -3.67 12.52
N ILE A 16 -3.94 -2.37 12.61
CA ILE A 16 -3.68 -1.39 11.56
C ILE A 16 -2.92 -0.22 12.18
N ALA A 17 -1.73 0.10 11.64
CA ALA A 17 -1.04 1.32 12.02
C ALA A 17 -1.87 2.55 11.65
N ALA A 18 -2.05 3.47 12.61
CA ALA A 18 -2.96 4.60 12.44
C ALA A 18 -2.50 5.58 11.35
N SER A 19 -1.22 5.57 10.96
CA SER A 19 -0.70 6.35 9.82
C SER A 19 -1.41 6.02 8.51
N TYR A 20 -1.76 4.75 8.24
CA TYR A 20 -2.53 4.41 7.03
C TYR A 20 -3.96 4.96 7.06
N VAL A 21 -4.59 4.99 8.24
CA VAL A 21 -5.92 5.60 8.41
C VAL A 21 -5.83 7.10 8.13
N LYS A 22 -4.92 7.80 8.81
CA LYS A 22 -4.69 9.25 8.64
C LYS A 22 -4.32 9.61 7.21
N TYR A 23 -3.56 8.77 6.53
CA TYR A 23 -3.15 8.93 5.13
C TYR A 23 -4.33 8.93 4.17
N ILE A 24 -5.28 8.00 4.33
CA ILE A 24 -6.49 7.98 3.50
C ILE A 24 -7.41 9.16 3.84
N GLU A 25 -7.59 9.46 5.13
CA GLU A 25 -8.47 10.54 5.58
C GLU A 25 -7.98 11.92 5.17
N SER A 26 -6.66 12.15 5.13
CA SER A 26 -6.10 13.44 4.70
C SER A 26 -6.42 13.80 3.25
N ALA A 27 -6.72 12.81 2.41
CA ALA A 27 -7.14 12.97 1.02
C ALA A 27 -8.67 12.98 0.81
N GLY A 28 -9.43 12.93 1.92
CA GLY A 28 -10.89 13.07 1.91
C GLY A 28 -11.65 11.78 1.62
N ALA A 29 -11.14 10.63 2.07
CA ALA A 29 -11.88 9.37 2.12
C ALA A 29 -12.11 8.93 3.57
N ARG A 30 -13.19 8.17 3.79
CA ARG A 30 -13.42 7.43 5.05
C ARG A 30 -12.79 6.04 4.97
N VAL A 31 -12.42 5.49 6.11
CA VAL A 31 -11.77 4.18 6.23
C VAL A 31 -12.69 3.14 6.87
N VAL A 32 -12.62 1.91 6.37
CA VAL A 32 -13.17 0.71 7.00
C VAL A 32 -12.03 -0.27 7.27
N PRO A 33 -11.84 -0.76 8.50
CA PRO A 33 -10.90 -1.84 8.75
C PRO A 33 -11.42 -3.16 8.17
N ILE A 34 -10.60 -3.84 7.36
CA ILE A 34 -10.85 -5.21 6.89
C ILE A 34 -10.04 -6.13 7.81
N ILE A 35 -10.70 -6.65 8.84
CA ILE A 35 -10.08 -7.48 9.88
C ILE A 35 -9.75 -8.86 9.28
N ASN A 36 -8.55 -9.37 9.53
CA ASN A 36 -8.03 -10.56 8.84
C ASN A 36 -8.75 -11.89 9.18
N ASN A 37 -9.62 -11.91 10.20
CA ASN A 37 -10.48 -13.05 10.54
C ASN A 37 -11.90 -12.98 9.91
N ILE A 38 -12.15 -11.98 9.06
CA ILE A 38 -13.42 -11.82 8.33
C ILE A 38 -13.77 -13.07 7.52
N THR A 39 -15.05 -13.46 7.52
CA THR A 39 -15.49 -14.59 6.70
C THR A 39 -15.53 -14.22 5.21
N GLN A 40 -15.47 -15.23 4.34
CA GLN A 40 -15.51 -15.04 2.89
C GLN A 40 -16.78 -14.32 2.41
N ASP A 41 -17.93 -14.57 3.05
CA ASP A 41 -19.20 -13.94 2.67
C ASP A 41 -19.26 -12.49 3.15
N GLU A 42 -18.84 -12.22 4.40
CA GLU A 42 -18.72 -10.86 4.92
C GLU A 42 -17.73 -10.02 4.11
N LEU A 43 -16.62 -10.61 3.67
CA LEU A 43 -15.63 -9.93 2.86
C LEU A 43 -16.18 -9.55 1.47
N LYS A 44 -16.98 -10.41 0.84
CA LYS A 44 -17.63 -10.13 -0.44
C LYS A 44 -18.68 -9.03 -0.31
N ASP A 45 -19.50 -9.10 0.75
CA ASP A 45 -20.49 -8.07 1.05
C ASP A 45 -19.82 -6.71 1.31
N LEU A 46 -18.72 -6.71 2.05
CA LEU A 46 -17.93 -5.50 2.32
C LEU A 46 -17.26 -4.97 1.04
N PHE A 47 -16.69 -5.84 0.21
CA PHE A 47 -16.08 -5.47 -1.07
C PHE A 47 -17.07 -4.71 -1.97
N GLY A 48 -18.31 -5.18 -2.08
CA GLY A 48 -19.36 -4.50 -2.84
C GLY A 48 -19.82 -3.15 -2.24
N SER A 49 -19.40 -2.84 -1.00
CA SER A 49 -19.79 -1.62 -0.28
C SER A 49 -18.70 -0.55 -0.26
N ILE A 50 -17.41 -0.94 -0.37
CA ILE A 50 -16.25 -0.03 -0.36
C ILE A 50 -15.77 0.27 -1.77
N ASN A 51 -15.00 1.34 -1.94
CA ASN A 51 -14.61 1.89 -3.25
C ASN A 51 -13.15 1.62 -3.64
N GLY A 52 -12.44 0.81 -2.86
CA GLY A 52 -11.03 0.50 -3.07
C GLY A 52 -10.44 -0.14 -1.82
N VAL A 53 -9.25 -0.75 -1.96
CA VAL A 53 -8.54 -1.38 -0.84
C VAL A 53 -7.06 -0.97 -0.83
N LEU A 54 -6.56 -0.69 0.39
CA LEU A 54 -5.15 -0.55 0.69
C LEU A 54 -4.65 -1.79 1.45
N PHE A 55 -3.60 -2.41 0.93
CA PHE A 55 -2.77 -3.41 1.59
C PHE A 55 -1.58 -2.70 2.25
N PRO A 56 -1.57 -2.55 3.59
CA PRO A 56 -0.51 -1.84 4.28
C PRO A 56 0.81 -2.62 4.26
N GLY A 57 1.88 -1.94 4.64
CA GLY A 57 3.12 -2.59 5.02
C GLY A 57 3.00 -3.34 6.34
N GLY A 58 3.94 -4.23 6.62
CA GLY A 58 3.93 -5.04 7.83
C GLY A 58 4.88 -6.22 7.74
N GLY A 59 4.60 -7.25 8.54
CA GLY A 59 5.46 -8.42 8.69
C GLY A 59 4.74 -9.76 8.51
N SER A 60 3.49 -9.74 8.04
CA SER A 60 2.72 -10.98 7.82
C SER A 60 3.38 -11.88 6.77
N SER A 61 3.27 -13.20 6.98
CA SER A 61 3.79 -14.20 6.05
C SER A 61 3.05 -14.15 4.70
N LEU A 62 3.80 -14.05 3.60
CA LEU A 62 3.28 -14.18 2.23
C LEU A 62 3.29 -15.63 1.72
N VAL A 63 3.36 -16.60 2.63
CA VAL A 63 3.18 -18.04 2.34
C VAL A 63 1.87 -18.55 2.93
N GLU A 64 1.64 -18.22 4.19
CA GLU A 64 0.48 -18.66 4.97
C GLU A 64 0.23 -17.62 6.06
N SER A 65 -0.84 -16.82 5.88
CA SER A 65 -1.32 -15.88 6.88
C SER A 65 -2.78 -15.50 6.57
N ALA A 66 -3.50 -15.05 7.59
CA ALA A 66 -4.85 -14.51 7.42
C ALA A 66 -4.86 -13.27 6.51
N TYR A 67 -3.83 -12.43 6.61
CA TYR A 67 -3.59 -11.30 5.72
C TYR A 67 -3.54 -11.72 4.24
N LEU A 68 -2.75 -12.76 3.92
CA LEU A 68 -2.62 -13.27 2.55
C LEU A 68 -3.95 -13.81 2.02
N GLU A 69 -4.71 -14.57 2.81
CA GLU A 69 -5.97 -15.17 2.37
C GLU A 69 -7.05 -14.12 2.09
N VAL A 70 -7.16 -13.10 2.95
CA VAL A 70 -8.05 -11.95 2.72
C VAL A 70 -7.61 -11.18 1.47
N ALA A 71 -6.33 -10.87 1.35
CA ALA A 71 -5.81 -10.12 0.21
C ALA A 71 -5.97 -10.87 -1.12
N LYS A 72 -5.77 -12.19 -1.13
CA LYS A 72 -6.01 -13.04 -2.31
C LYS A 72 -7.46 -12.96 -2.77
N THR A 73 -8.40 -13.02 -1.83
CA THR A 73 -9.83 -12.90 -2.14
C THR A 73 -10.15 -11.53 -2.73
N ILE A 74 -9.66 -10.45 -2.11
CA ILE A 74 -9.85 -9.07 -2.59
C ILE A 74 -9.22 -8.87 -3.98
N PHE A 75 -8.03 -9.42 -4.23
CA PHE A 75 -7.35 -9.30 -5.51
C PHE A 75 -8.15 -9.94 -6.65
N GLU A 76 -8.67 -11.14 -6.43
CA GLU A 76 -9.53 -11.81 -7.43
C GLU A 76 -10.86 -11.07 -7.65
N LEU A 77 -11.51 -10.60 -6.57
CA LEU A 77 -12.73 -9.80 -6.68
C LEU A 77 -12.49 -8.49 -7.44
N ALA A 78 -11.40 -7.79 -7.15
CA ALA A 78 -11.05 -6.55 -7.83
C ALA A 78 -10.73 -6.82 -9.31
N LYS A 79 -10.02 -7.89 -9.63
CA LYS A 79 -9.74 -8.27 -11.02
C LYS A 79 -11.04 -8.56 -11.77
N GLN A 80 -11.92 -9.37 -11.18
CA GLN A 80 -13.23 -9.69 -11.74
C GLN A 80 -14.08 -8.43 -11.97
N ALA A 81 -14.19 -7.55 -10.96
CA ALA A 81 -14.94 -6.30 -11.07
C ALA A 81 -14.44 -5.46 -12.26
N ASN A 82 -13.12 -5.26 -12.36
CA ASN A 82 -12.54 -4.48 -13.44
C ASN A 82 -12.72 -5.15 -14.82
N ASP A 83 -12.63 -6.48 -14.91
CA ASP A 83 -12.90 -7.23 -16.15
C ASP A 83 -14.37 -7.07 -16.60
N GLU A 84 -15.30 -6.89 -15.64
CA GLU A 84 -16.73 -6.63 -15.86
C GLU A 84 -17.04 -5.14 -16.09
N GLY A 85 -16.03 -4.27 -16.06
CA GLY A 85 -16.16 -2.83 -16.28
C GLY A 85 -16.45 -2.00 -15.03
N ASP A 86 -16.35 -2.60 -13.85
CA ASP A 86 -16.52 -1.95 -12.55
C ASP A 86 -15.16 -1.59 -11.93
N TYR A 87 -14.87 -0.28 -11.88
CA TYR A 87 -13.53 0.22 -11.61
C TYR A 87 -13.15 0.10 -10.12
N PHE A 88 -12.37 -0.90 -9.74
CA PHE A 88 -12.00 -1.09 -8.33
C PHE A 88 -10.49 -0.99 -8.09
N PRO A 89 -9.98 0.08 -7.47
CA PRO A 89 -8.55 0.26 -7.25
C PRO A 89 -7.98 -0.53 -6.07
N LEU A 90 -6.76 -1.02 -6.25
CA LEU A 90 -5.94 -1.63 -5.20
C LEU A 90 -4.65 -0.82 -5.01
N TRP A 91 -4.24 -0.67 -3.76
CA TRP A 91 -2.98 -0.01 -3.39
C TRP A 91 -2.16 -0.90 -2.46
N GLY A 92 -0.91 -1.16 -2.78
CA GLY A 92 0.03 -1.89 -1.93
C GLY A 92 1.17 -1.01 -1.46
N THR A 93 1.38 -0.91 -0.13
CA THR A 93 2.55 -0.25 0.46
C THR A 93 3.48 -1.30 1.07
N CYS A 94 4.77 -1.27 0.75
CA CYS A 94 5.81 -2.15 1.30
C CYS A 94 5.45 -3.65 1.23
N LEU A 95 5.01 -4.29 2.32
CA LEU A 95 4.49 -5.66 2.31
C LEU A 95 3.32 -5.82 1.31
N GLY A 96 2.42 -4.84 1.24
CA GLY A 96 1.33 -4.82 0.27
C GLY A 96 1.82 -4.77 -1.18
N PHE A 97 2.94 -4.09 -1.46
CA PHE A 97 3.58 -4.12 -2.79
C PHE A 97 4.12 -5.52 -3.13
N GLN A 98 4.81 -6.15 -2.16
CA GLN A 98 5.32 -7.51 -2.31
C GLN A 98 4.17 -8.49 -2.53
N LEU A 99 3.10 -8.37 -1.74
CA LEU A 99 1.87 -9.15 -1.85
C LEU A 99 1.25 -9.06 -3.25
N LEU A 100 1.09 -7.86 -3.81
CA LEU A 100 0.57 -7.69 -5.17
C LEU A 100 1.41 -8.43 -6.22
N CYS A 101 2.73 -8.43 -6.07
CA CYS A 101 3.63 -9.18 -6.95
C CYS A 101 3.51 -10.69 -6.73
N VAL A 102 3.39 -11.15 -5.47
CA VAL A 102 3.22 -12.57 -5.14
C VAL A 102 1.89 -13.10 -5.67
N LEU A 103 0.79 -12.38 -5.47
CA LEU A 103 -0.54 -12.76 -5.94
C LEU A 103 -0.57 -12.88 -7.46
N GLN A 104 0.00 -11.90 -8.17
CA GLN A 104 0.02 -11.93 -9.64
C GLN A 104 0.98 -12.97 -10.21
N SER A 105 2.14 -13.20 -9.59
CA SER A 105 3.11 -14.20 -10.07
C SER A 105 2.75 -15.63 -9.66
N GLY A 106 1.94 -15.80 -8.61
CA GLY A 106 1.61 -17.08 -8.01
C GLY A 106 2.74 -17.68 -7.15
N THR A 107 3.81 -16.93 -6.85
CA THR A 107 4.93 -17.43 -6.05
C THR A 107 5.66 -16.33 -5.28
N ASN A 108 6.13 -16.64 -4.08
CA ASN A 108 6.98 -15.75 -3.29
C ASN A 108 8.49 -15.90 -3.61
N HIS A 109 8.88 -16.82 -4.50
CA HIS A 109 10.27 -17.00 -4.92
C HIS A 109 10.83 -15.80 -5.69
N ILE A 110 9.97 -14.87 -6.11
CA ILE A 110 10.35 -13.60 -6.73
C ILE A 110 10.95 -12.60 -5.73
N LEU A 111 10.76 -12.83 -4.42
CA LEU A 111 11.28 -11.96 -3.37
C LEU A 111 12.75 -12.24 -3.07
N SER A 112 13.53 -11.17 -2.97
CA SER A 112 14.96 -11.19 -2.62
C SER A 112 15.22 -10.29 -1.42
N SER A 113 16.29 -10.55 -0.68
CA SER A 113 16.64 -9.74 0.49
C SER A 113 17.43 -8.50 0.11
N PHE A 114 17.14 -7.38 0.78
CA PHE A 114 17.78 -6.07 0.57
C PHE A 114 18.13 -5.41 1.90
N ASP A 115 19.23 -4.66 1.91
CA ASP A 115 19.64 -3.81 3.04
C ASP A 115 18.98 -2.42 2.94
N SER A 116 17.68 -2.37 3.23
CA SER A 116 16.80 -1.19 3.00
C SER A 116 15.85 -0.89 4.16
N GLU A 117 16.16 -1.38 5.37
CA GLU A 117 15.50 -0.92 6.60
C GLU A 117 16.03 0.46 7.00
N ASP A 118 15.17 1.28 7.61
CA ASP A 118 15.53 2.62 8.09
C ASP A 118 16.25 3.48 7.02
N TYR A 119 15.70 3.57 5.79
CA TYR A 119 16.44 4.14 4.65
C TYR A 119 15.61 5.09 3.78
N SER A 120 15.75 6.40 4.02
CA SER A 120 15.16 7.43 3.16
C SER A 120 16.03 7.73 1.94
N ILE A 121 15.48 7.59 0.73
CA ILE A 121 16.18 7.78 -0.56
C ILE A 121 15.29 8.44 -1.63
N PRO A 122 15.87 9.05 -2.68
CA PRO A 122 15.13 9.44 -3.88
C PRO A 122 14.67 8.21 -4.67
N LEU A 123 13.84 8.39 -5.69
CA LEU A 123 13.43 7.37 -6.66
C LEU A 123 14.26 7.44 -7.93
N ASN A 124 14.74 6.30 -8.44
CA ASN A 124 15.28 6.23 -9.80
C ASN A 124 14.14 5.91 -10.77
N PHE A 125 13.61 6.92 -11.44
CA PHE A 125 12.51 6.73 -12.39
C PHE A 125 12.95 5.94 -13.63
N THR A 126 12.05 5.08 -14.12
CA THR A 126 12.15 4.50 -15.46
C THR A 126 11.54 5.46 -16.48
N ASP A 127 11.77 5.20 -17.78
CA ASP A 127 11.16 5.96 -18.87
C ASP A 127 9.62 5.96 -18.82
N ALA A 128 9.02 4.95 -18.17
CA ALA A 128 7.57 4.82 -18.06
C ALA A 128 6.94 5.78 -17.03
N ALA A 129 7.71 6.29 -16.06
CA ALA A 129 7.20 7.10 -14.96
C ALA A 129 6.44 8.35 -15.44
N ASN A 130 6.97 9.05 -16.45
CA ASN A 130 6.42 10.31 -16.90
C ASN A 130 5.03 10.17 -17.58
N ALA A 131 4.71 8.98 -18.10
CA ALA A 131 3.40 8.69 -18.72
C ALA A 131 2.47 7.90 -17.79
N SER A 132 2.92 7.58 -16.58
CA SER A 132 2.20 6.72 -15.63
C SER A 132 0.98 7.41 -15.02
N ARG A 133 0.01 6.61 -14.59
CA ARG A 133 -1.12 7.11 -13.81
C ARG A 133 -0.70 7.47 -12.40
N LEU A 134 0.09 6.61 -11.75
CA LEU A 134 0.56 6.80 -10.37
C LEU A 134 1.21 8.18 -10.17
N PHE A 135 2.06 8.61 -11.11
CA PHE A 135 2.76 9.88 -11.01
C PHE A 135 2.05 11.04 -11.73
N SER A 136 0.84 10.84 -12.28
CA SER A 136 0.14 11.84 -13.08
C SER A 136 -0.29 13.11 -12.33
N MET A 137 -0.43 13.03 -11.00
CA MET A 137 -0.79 14.18 -10.16
C MET A 137 0.40 14.98 -9.64
N TYR A 138 1.63 14.51 -9.86
CA TYR A 138 2.83 15.22 -9.44
C TYR A 138 3.14 16.35 -10.42
N THR A 139 3.49 17.51 -9.88
CA THR A 139 4.04 18.60 -10.69
C THR A 139 5.43 18.21 -11.18
N PRO A 140 5.96 18.86 -12.25
CA PRO A 140 7.36 18.66 -12.64
C PRO A 140 8.34 18.86 -11.49
N GLU A 141 8.10 19.87 -10.65
CA GLU A 141 8.92 20.13 -9.45
C GLU A 141 8.79 19.01 -8.40
N GLY A 142 7.58 18.44 -8.21
CA GLY A 142 7.39 17.29 -7.34
C GLY A 142 8.09 16.03 -7.84
N MET A 143 8.13 15.82 -9.16
CA MET A 143 8.94 14.76 -9.79
C MET A 143 10.43 15.00 -9.59
N ASP A 144 10.89 16.26 -9.67
CA ASP A 144 12.28 16.62 -9.39
C ASP A 144 12.65 16.32 -7.92
N TRP A 145 11.79 16.65 -6.95
CA TRP A 145 12.01 16.30 -5.54
C TRP A 145 12.09 14.79 -5.33
N LEU A 146 11.15 14.02 -5.90
CA LEU A 146 11.16 12.56 -5.81
C LEU A 146 12.44 11.95 -6.37
N SER A 147 12.99 12.50 -7.46
CA SER A 147 14.19 11.94 -8.12
C SER A 147 15.52 12.41 -7.52
N SER A 148 15.53 13.45 -6.68
CA SER A 148 16.76 14.09 -6.21
C SER A 148 16.93 14.16 -4.69
N GLU A 149 15.85 14.04 -3.92
CA GLU A 149 15.88 14.17 -2.46
C GLU A 149 15.60 12.85 -1.73
N PRO A 150 16.23 12.60 -0.57
CA PRO A 150 15.99 11.41 0.24
C PRO A 150 14.66 11.51 0.99
N ILE A 151 13.54 11.43 0.27
CA ILE A 151 12.19 11.70 0.80
C ILE A 151 11.26 10.48 0.79
N THR A 152 11.68 9.36 0.20
CA THR A 152 10.90 8.10 0.23
C THR A 152 11.47 7.16 1.29
N MET A 153 10.71 6.94 2.37
CA MET A 153 11.15 6.11 3.50
C MET A 153 11.03 4.62 3.14
N ASN A 154 12.14 3.89 3.19
CA ASN A 154 12.17 2.44 3.05
C ASN A 154 12.36 1.80 4.42
N ASN A 155 11.56 0.76 4.70
CA ASN A 155 11.68 -0.04 5.91
C ASN A 155 11.42 -1.52 5.62
N HIS A 156 12.22 -2.11 4.73
CA HIS A 156 12.00 -3.48 4.24
C HIS A 156 13.30 -4.29 4.14
N GLN A 157 13.16 -5.58 4.44
CA GLN A 157 14.22 -6.59 4.29
C GLN A 157 14.09 -7.41 3.01
N TYR A 158 12.94 -7.33 2.34
CA TYR A 158 12.61 -8.05 1.12
C TYR A 158 12.02 -7.11 0.09
N GLY A 159 12.15 -7.47 -1.18
CA GLY A 159 11.58 -6.75 -2.31
C GLY A 159 11.67 -7.57 -3.58
N VAL A 160 11.35 -6.96 -4.72
CA VAL A 160 11.44 -7.61 -6.03
C VAL A 160 12.60 -7.00 -6.80
N SER A 161 13.56 -7.82 -7.21
CA SER A 161 14.63 -7.35 -8.10
C SER A 161 14.10 -7.20 -9.54
N PRO A 162 14.69 -6.28 -10.35
CA PRO A 162 14.35 -6.20 -11.77
C PRO A 162 14.53 -7.51 -12.52
N ASP A 163 15.54 -8.32 -12.17
CA ASP A 163 15.80 -9.62 -12.80
C ASP A 163 14.72 -10.65 -12.45
N SER A 164 14.35 -10.77 -11.18
CA SER A 164 13.26 -11.65 -10.74
C SER A 164 11.93 -11.25 -11.41
N PHE A 165 11.64 -9.95 -11.47
CA PHE A 165 10.45 -9.44 -12.17
C PHE A 165 10.45 -9.79 -13.66
N LYS A 166 11.55 -9.50 -14.38
CA LYS A 166 11.69 -9.77 -15.82
C LYS A 166 11.64 -11.26 -16.16
N SER A 167 12.02 -12.13 -15.21
CA SER A 167 11.96 -13.58 -15.40
C SER A 167 10.54 -14.15 -15.37
N MET A 168 9.54 -13.36 -14.94
CA MET A 168 8.15 -13.78 -14.79
C MET A 168 7.26 -13.05 -15.79
N SER A 169 6.83 -13.74 -16.85
CA SER A 169 5.92 -13.16 -17.84
C SER A 169 4.61 -12.69 -17.21
N SER A 170 4.12 -13.41 -16.19
CA SER A 170 2.94 -13.02 -15.40
C SER A 170 3.05 -11.65 -14.75
N LEU A 171 4.27 -11.19 -14.41
CA LEU A 171 4.50 -9.84 -13.88
C LEU A 171 4.72 -8.82 -15.01
N THR A 172 5.56 -9.14 -16.01
CA THR A 172 5.87 -8.19 -17.09
C THR A 172 4.69 -7.89 -18.00
N GLU A 173 3.75 -8.82 -18.14
CA GLU A 173 2.51 -8.63 -18.91
C GLU A 173 1.41 -7.94 -18.10
N PHE A 174 1.58 -7.81 -16.77
CA PHE A 174 0.57 -7.26 -15.88
C PHE A 174 0.94 -5.89 -15.31
N TYR A 175 2.21 -5.67 -14.95
CA TYR A 175 2.69 -4.45 -14.31
C TYR A 175 3.74 -3.72 -15.15
N THR A 176 3.70 -2.40 -15.09
CA THR A 176 4.77 -1.51 -15.55
C THR A 176 5.60 -1.07 -14.35
N VAL A 177 6.92 -1.21 -14.46
CA VAL A 177 7.88 -0.70 -13.46
C VAL A 177 8.10 0.79 -13.67
N LEU A 178 7.82 1.59 -12.65
CA LEU A 178 7.87 3.05 -12.72
C LEU A 178 9.13 3.63 -12.05
N SER A 179 9.64 2.97 -11.02
CA SER A 179 10.91 3.34 -10.40
C SER A 179 11.63 2.13 -9.83
N THR A 180 12.95 2.26 -9.71
CA THR A 180 13.82 1.36 -8.97
C THR A 180 14.64 2.13 -7.94
N ASN A 181 15.32 1.39 -7.07
CA ASN A 181 16.26 1.90 -6.09
C ASN A 181 17.38 0.90 -5.85
N PHE A 182 18.45 1.35 -5.19
CA PHE A 182 19.54 0.50 -4.75
C PHE A 182 19.54 0.43 -3.23
N ASP A 183 19.74 -0.77 -2.70
CA ASP A 183 20.00 -0.95 -1.27
C ASP A 183 21.40 -0.43 -0.88
N ARG A 184 21.73 -0.44 0.42
CA ARG A 184 23.04 0.03 0.89
C ARG A 184 24.24 -0.78 0.37
N LYS A 185 24.00 -1.95 -0.22
CA LYS A 185 25.02 -2.84 -0.80
C LYS A 185 25.09 -2.72 -2.32
N GLY A 186 24.27 -1.87 -2.94
CA GLY A 186 24.24 -1.65 -4.38
C GLY A 186 23.38 -2.66 -5.15
N SER A 187 22.50 -3.39 -4.48
CA SER A 187 21.55 -4.32 -5.11
C SER A 187 20.29 -3.56 -5.54
N GLU A 188 19.88 -3.71 -6.80
CA GLU A 188 18.71 -3.02 -7.34
C GLU A 188 17.40 -3.71 -6.98
N PHE A 189 16.40 -2.94 -6.56
CA PHE A 189 15.03 -3.38 -6.32
C PHE A 189 14.00 -2.44 -6.97
N ILE A 190 12.83 -2.97 -7.29
CA ILE A 190 11.70 -2.20 -7.81
C ILE A 190 11.03 -1.45 -6.67
N SER A 191 10.84 -0.14 -6.84
CA SER A 191 10.29 0.75 -5.80
C SER A 191 8.87 1.24 -6.09
N SER A 192 8.42 1.22 -7.36
CA SER A 192 7.03 1.57 -7.71
C SER A 192 6.56 0.86 -8.98
N ILE A 193 5.30 0.40 -8.98
CA ILE A 193 4.62 -0.24 -10.11
C ILE A 193 3.19 0.27 -10.28
N GLU A 194 2.66 0.14 -11.49
CA GLU A 194 1.23 0.20 -11.76
C GLU A 194 0.83 -0.92 -12.74
N ALA A 195 -0.38 -1.47 -12.60
CA ALA A 195 -0.87 -2.47 -13.53
C ALA A 195 -1.18 -1.85 -14.90
N ILE A 196 -1.04 -2.61 -15.98
CA ILE A 196 -1.22 -2.11 -17.36
C ILE A 196 -2.70 -1.85 -17.65
N HIS A 197 -3.57 -2.77 -17.21
CA HIS A 197 -5.02 -2.74 -17.51
C HIS A 197 -5.91 -2.59 -16.28
N TYR A 198 -5.34 -2.65 -15.08
CA TYR A 198 -6.07 -2.58 -13.82
C TYR A 198 -5.64 -1.34 -13.02
N PRO A 199 -6.52 -0.76 -12.18
CA PRO A 199 -6.15 0.33 -11.28
C PRO A 199 -5.43 -0.19 -10.02
N PHE A 200 -4.41 -1.03 -10.21
CA PHE A 200 -3.62 -1.61 -9.14
C PHE A 200 -2.27 -0.92 -9.09
N TYR A 201 -1.90 -0.44 -7.90
CA TYR A 201 -0.71 0.38 -7.68
C TYR A 201 0.09 -0.18 -6.52
N GLY A 202 1.41 -0.09 -6.62
CA GLY A 202 2.28 -0.55 -5.55
C GLY A 202 3.49 0.35 -5.36
N VAL A 203 3.81 0.65 -4.11
CA VAL A 203 5.02 1.37 -3.70
C VAL A 203 5.75 0.57 -2.64
N GLN A 204 7.05 0.33 -2.81
CA GLN A 204 7.87 -0.38 -1.83
C GLN A 204 8.21 0.50 -0.61
N TRP A 205 8.14 1.81 -0.79
CA TRP A 205 8.39 2.85 0.22
C TRP A 205 7.08 3.27 0.92
N HIS A 206 7.21 3.97 2.05
CA HIS A 206 6.13 4.31 2.98
C HIS A 206 5.74 5.80 2.93
N PRO A 207 4.83 6.22 2.02
CA PRO A 207 4.38 7.61 1.96
C PRO A 207 3.68 8.08 3.24
N GLU A 208 2.98 7.19 3.95
CA GLU A 208 2.24 7.52 5.16
C GLU A 208 3.14 7.97 6.31
N LYS A 209 4.37 7.44 6.38
CA LYS A 209 5.32 7.71 7.46
C LYS A 209 5.79 9.16 7.49
N ASN A 210 6.01 9.77 6.31
CA ASN A 210 6.50 11.16 6.20
C ASN A 210 5.65 12.17 6.97
N ILE A 211 4.33 11.93 7.05
CA ILE A 211 3.37 12.85 7.66
C ILE A 211 3.00 12.44 9.09
N PHE A 212 2.92 11.14 9.38
CA PHE A 212 2.19 10.67 10.56
C PHE A 212 3.00 9.87 11.58
N GLU A 213 4.22 9.43 11.27
CA GLU A 213 5.07 8.68 12.20
C GLU A 213 6.28 9.52 12.63
N TRP A 214 6.57 9.58 13.93
CA TRP A 214 7.58 10.52 14.48
C TRP A 214 8.63 9.84 15.36
N THR A 215 8.69 8.50 15.30
CA THR A 215 9.70 7.72 16.00
C THR A 215 11.10 8.20 15.68
N THR A 216 11.91 8.41 16.72
CA THR A 216 13.32 8.80 16.56
C THR A 216 14.23 7.61 16.22
N ALA A 217 13.68 6.40 16.18
CA ALA A 217 14.41 5.19 15.83
C ALA A 217 14.52 4.99 14.30
N GLU A 218 13.74 5.74 13.52
CA GLU A 218 13.74 5.69 12.06
C GLU A 218 14.11 7.07 11.48
N SER A 219 14.80 7.06 10.35
CA SER A 219 15.32 8.18 9.58
C SER A 219 14.24 8.65 8.60
N ILE A 220 13.08 8.99 9.14
CA ILE A 220 11.92 9.45 8.36
C ILE A 220 12.14 10.92 7.99
N ASN A 221 11.97 11.24 6.71
CA ASN A 221 12.08 12.61 6.24
C ASN A 221 10.75 13.36 6.42
N HIS A 222 10.76 14.41 7.24
CA HIS A 222 9.62 15.28 7.53
C HIS A 222 9.72 16.66 6.85
N SER A 223 10.53 16.80 5.80
CA SER A 223 10.61 18.05 5.04
C SER A 223 9.27 18.38 4.39
N TYR A 224 9.09 19.66 4.03
CA TYR A 224 7.92 20.09 3.27
C TYR A 224 7.77 19.29 1.97
N HIS A 225 8.86 19.01 1.26
CA HIS A 225 8.83 18.22 0.03
C HIS A 225 8.37 16.79 0.29
N ALA A 226 8.88 16.15 1.36
CA ALA A 226 8.49 14.81 1.76
C ALA A 226 6.99 14.70 2.14
N VAL A 227 6.49 15.69 2.87
CA VAL A 227 5.05 15.79 3.21
C VAL A 227 4.21 16.03 1.95
N SER A 228 4.68 16.88 1.03
CA SER A 228 3.96 17.22 -0.19
C SER A 228 3.84 16.04 -1.16
N ILE A 229 4.91 15.27 -1.37
CA ILE A 229 4.89 14.08 -2.23
C ILE A 229 4.02 12.98 -1.63
N ALA A 230 4.05 12.81 -0.31
CA ALA A 230 3.24 11.83 0.40
C ALA A 230 1.74 12.17 0.30
N GLN A 231 1.39 13.44 0.52
CA GLN A 231 0.00 13.90 0.37
C GLN A 231 -0.49 13.74 -1.08
N THR A 232 0.38 13.92 -2.07
CA THR A 232 0.04 13.74 -3.49
C THR A 232 -0.29 12.27 -3.80
N ALA A 233 0.45 11.31 -3.22
CA ALA A 233 0.14 9.89 -3.34
C ALA A 233 -1.22 9.53 -2.73
N ALA A 234 -1.55 10.09 -1.56
CA ALA A 234 -2.87 9.91 -0.92
C ALA A 234 -3.99 10.46 -1.80
N ASN A 235 -3.80 11.67 -2.33
CA ASN A 235 -4.77 12.31 -3.22
C ASN A 235 -5.02 11.48 -4.48
N PHE A 236 -3.96 10.90 -5.06
CA PHE A 236 -4.07 10.00 -6.20
C PHE A 236 -4.90 8.76 -5.85
N LEU A 237 -4.56 8.03 -4.79
CA LEU A 237 -5.32 6.86 -4.35
C LEU A 237 -6.82 7.17 -4.17
N VAL A 238 -7.13 8.25 -3.44
CA VAL A 238 -8.52 8.64 -3.21
C VAL A 238 -9.20 9.13 -4.50
N SER A 239 -8.46 9.71 -5.46
CA SER A 239 -9.01 10.04 -6.79
C SER A 239 -9.38 8.79 -7.59
N GLU A 240 -8.62 7.70 -7.46
CA GLU A 240 -8.91 6.41 -8.09
C GLU A 240 -10.17 5.79 -7.48
N ALA A 241 -10.32 5.83 -6.16
CA ALA A 241 -11.48 5.29 -5.46
C ALA A 241 -12.79 6.04 -5.79
N ARG A 242 -12.73 7.28 -6.30
CA ARG A 242 -13.92 8.03 -6.74
C ARG A 242 -14.49 7.55 -8.09
N LYS A 243 -13.85 6.59 -8.76
CA LYS A 243 -14.21 6.14 -10.11
C LYS A 243 -15.18 4.95 -10.15
N ASN A 244 -15.63 4.44 -9.01
CA ASN A 244 -16.76 3.51 -8.90
C ASN A 244 -17.88 4.08 -8.03
N GLU A 245 -19.05 3.46 -8.12
CA GLU A 245 -20.26 3.85 -7.40
C GLU A 245 -20.63 2.89 -6.26
N HIS A 246 -19.67 2.09 -5.78
CA HIS A 246 -19.89 1.21 -4.62
C HIS A 246 -20.37 2.02 -3.41
N HIS A 247 -21.31 1.46 -2.67
CA HIS A 247 -21.85 2.05 -1.47
C HIS A 247 -22.49 1.00 -0.59
N PHE A 248 -22.51 1.23 0.72
CA PHE A 248 -23.23 0.39 1.66
C PHE A 248 -24.73 0.40 1.39
N THR A 249 -25.40 -0.73 1.66
CA THR A 249 -26.85 -0.87 1.46
C THR A 249 -27.70 0.04 2.35
N SER A 250 -27.13 0.54 3.45
CA SER A 250 -27.78 1.51 4.35
C SER A 250 -26.73 2.37 5.07
N GLU A 251 -27.15 3.56 5.50
CA GLU A 251 -26.34 4.46 6.32
C GLU A 251 -25.92 3.81 7.65
N GLU A 252 -26.82 3.07 8.29
CA GLU A 252 -26.54 2.33 9.53
C GLU A 252 -25.39 1.33 9.35
N LYS A 253 -25.44 0.50 8.30
CA LYS A 253 -24.34 -0.44 8.00
C LYS A 253 -23.03 0.28 7.71
N GLU A 254 -23.08 1.41 7.00
CA GLU A 254 -21.89 2.21 6.78
C GLU A 254 -21.33 2.69 8.12
N MET A 255 -22.15 3.35 8.95
CA MET A 255 -21.76 3.88 10.25
C MET A 255 -21.12 2.82 11.14
N ASP A 256 -21.70 1.62 11.20
CA ASP A 256 -21.19 0.50 12.01
C ASP A 256 -19.88 -0.08 11.48
N SER A 257 -19.57 0.11 10.19
CA SER A 257 -18.35 -0.43 9.55
C SER A 257 -17.14 0.50 9.64
N LEU A 258 -17.34 1.78 9.95
CA LEU A 258 -16.26 2.79 9.89
C LEU A 258 -15.21 2.59 10.99
N ILE A 259 -13.98 3.01 10.68
CA ILE A 259 -12.87 3.07 11.65
C ILE A 259 -13.18 3.93 12.89
N TYR A 260 -14.17 4.82 12.80
CA TYR A 260 -14.63 5.68 13.90
C TYR A 260 -15.21 4.91 15.10
N ASN A 261 -15.57 3.64 14.93
CA ASN A 261 -16.02 2.77 16.02
C ASN A 261 -14.88 2.14 16.82
N TYR A 262 -13.62 2.42 16.44
CA TYR A 262 -12.43 1.84 17.05
C TYR A 262 -11.56 2.94 17.67
N GLU A 263 -10.90 2.62 18.78
CA GLU A 263 -9.99 3.53 19.47
C GLU A 263 -8.54 3.06 19.26
N PRO A 264 -7.64 3.91 18.74
CA PRO A 264 -6.24 3.53 18.61
C PRO A 264 -5.53 3.64 19.97
N THR A 265 -4.59 2.73 20.22
CA THR A 265 -3.71 2.76 21.39
C THR A 265 -2.44 3.56 21.06
N TYR A 266 -1.85 4.22 22.06
CA TYR A 266 -0.55 4.88 21.90
C TYR A 266 0.58 3.86 22.06
N THR A 267 1.18 3.46 20.95
CA THR A 267 2.22 2.42 20.90
C THR A 267 3.64 2.98 20.84
N GLY A 268 3.84 4.26 20.51
CA GLY A 268 5.18 4.88 20.35
C GLY A 268 6.10 4.85 21.59
N LYS A 269 5.58 4.47 22.77
CA LYS A 269 6.39 4.22 23.98
C LYS A 269 7.01 2.82 24.05
N VAL A 270 6.42 1.86 23.34
CA VAL A 270 6.71 0.42 23.47
C VAL A 270 7.10 -0.19 22.12
N SER A 271 6.42 0.21 21.06
CA SER A 271 6.78 -0.02 19.66
C SER A 271 7.68 1.11 19.18
N HIS A 272 8.71 0.78 18.40
CA HIS A 272 9.62 1.76 17.82
C HIS A 272 9.25 2.17 16.39
N SER A 273 8.17 1.60 15.84
CA SER A 273 7.83 1.74 14.41
C SER A 273 6.60 2.60 14.15
N PHE A 274 5.64 2.63 15.08
CA PHE A 274 4.37 3.36 14.94
C PHE A 274 4.02 4.13 16.23
N GLU A 275 3.49 5.33 16.08
CA GLU A 275 2.99 6.14 17.19
C GLU A 275 1.70 5.55 17.76
N GLN A 276 0.80 5.10 16.88
CA GLN A 276 -0.51 4.59 17.24
C GLN A 276 -0.93 3.41 16.36
N GLU A 277 -1.61 2.45 16.98
CA GLU A 277 -2.15 1.27 16.29
C GLU A 277 -3.60 1.06 16.72
N TYR A 278 -4.44 0.65 15.76
CA TYR A 278 -5.75 0.09 16.04
C TYR A 278 -5.59 -1.42 16.18
N GLU A 279 -5.97 -1.98 17.32
CA GLU A 279 -5.97 -3.43 17.58
C GLU A 279 -7.40 -3.97 17.49
N PHE A 280 -7.55 -5.19 16.95
CA PHE A 280 -8.84 -5.87 16.77
C PHE A 280 -8.81 -7.31 17.30
#